data_AF-A0A179DR90-F1
#
_entry.id   AF-A0A179DR90-F1
#
_cell.length_a   1.000
_cell.length_b   1.000
_cell.length_c   1.000
_cell.angle_alpha   90.00
_cell.angle_beta   90.00
_cell.angle_gamma   90.00
#
_symmetry.space_group_name_H-M   'P 1'
#
loop_
_entity.id
_entity.type
_entity.pdbx_description
1 polymer ?
#
loop_
_entity_poly.entity_id
_entity_poly.type
_entity_poly.pdbx_seq_one_letter_code
_entity_poly.pdbx_strand_id
1 'polypeptide(L)'
;MVLNDNSSASNAISAQISKPLAYIAMTEDQIIEKILSKLSEHNGSPFFVADFVIHLLGDESAPYNTFVDRLESLNLARPTQPRHAMVITDHGRQVFTNGGWLKYLAEKKSEKFKADDKEALEAELTVSNIEANRLNKRNSKYNIWFSIINVIIGLLNLWLILKAVK
;
A
#
# COMPACT_ATOMS: atom_id res chain seq x y z
N MET A 1 23.36 60.45 -6.21
CA MET A 1 22.51 59.52 -6.96
C MET A 1 23.16 58.14 -6.85
N VAL A 2 22.90 57.44 -5.74
CA VAL A 2 23.47 56.10 -5.49
C VAL A 2 22.45 55.11 -6.01
N LEU A 3 22.78 54.48 -7.14
CA LEU A 3 21.92 53.50 -7.78
C LEU A 3 21.84 52.23 -6.94
N ASN A 4 20.66 51.66 -7.02
CA ASN A 4 20.09 50.64 -6.16
C ASN A 4 20.63 49.25 -6.53
N ASP A 5 21.83 48.89 -6.06
CA ASP A 5 22.43 47.55 -6.27
C ASP A 5 21.83 46.48 -5.32
N ASN A 6 20.98 46.88 -4.38
CA ASN A 6 20.42 45.99 -3.37
C ASN A 6 19.34 45.03 -3.90
N SER A 7 18.65 45.34 -5.02
CA SER A 7 17.60 44.43 -5.53
C SER A 7 18.18 43.17 -6.19
N SER A 8 19.34 43.29 -6.85
CA SER A 8 20.00 42.17 -7.53
C SER A 8 20.69 41.24 -6.54
N ALA A 9 21.33 41.80 -5.51
CA ALA A 9 21.94 41.01 -4.43
C ALA A 9 20.90 40.27 -3.58
N SER A 10 19.78 40.93 -3.24
CA SER A 10 18.70 40.31 -2.45
C SER A 10 18.02 39.14 -3.20
N ASN A 11 17.80 39.29 -4.51
CA ASN A 11 17.24 38.20 -5.33
C ASN A 11 18.20 37.02 -5.52
N ALA A 12 19.51 37.28 -5.67
CA ALA A 12 20.52 36.23 -5.77
C ALA A 12 20.68 35.48 -4.44
N ILE A 13 20.64 36.19 -3.32
CA ILE A 13 20.71 35.62 -1.96
C ILE A 13 19.44 34.82 -1.67
N SER A 14 18.24 35.33 -1.96
CA SER A 14 17.00 34.55 -1.80
C SER A 14 16.97 33.31 -2.69
N ALA A 15 17.50 33.37 -3.92
CA ALA A 15 17.62 32.20 -4.80
C ALA A 15 18.70 31.19 -4.33
N GLN A 16 19.79 31.67 -3.72
CA GLN A 16 20.86 30.83 -3.17
C GLN A 16 20.53 30.25 -1.79
N ILE A 17 19.69 30.91 -0.99
CA ILE A 17 19.18 30.41 0.30
C ILE A 17 18.00 29.45 0.08
N SER A 18 17.17 29.70 -0.95
CA SER A 18 16.04 28.85 -1.31
C SER A 18 16.45 27.42 -1.69
N LYS A 19 17.60 27.23 -2.35
CA LYS A 19 18.05 25.92 -2.81
C LYS A 19 18.51 24.96 -1.70
N PRO A 20 19.38 25.36 -0.74
CA PRO A 20 19.80 24.50 0.35
C PRO A 20 18.72 24.34 1.44
N LEU A 21 17.89 25.35 1.74
CA LEU A 21 16.83 25.21 2.76
C LEU A 21 15.63 24.37 2.31
N ALA A 22 15.25 24.40 1.02
CA ALA A 22 14.23 23.47 0.50
C ALA A 22 14.70 22.00 0.56
N TYR A 23 16.02 21.78 0.68
CA TYR A 23 16.63 20.48 0.63
C TYR A 23 16.72 19.77 1.99
N ILE A 24 16.79 20.54 3.08
CA ILE A 24 16.80 20.04 4.47
C ILE A 24 15.45 19.40 4.87
N ALA A 25 14.39 19.58 4.08
CA ALA A 25 13.06 19.01 4.31
C ALA A 25 12.72 17.77 3.45
N MET A 26 13.67 17.26 2.65
CA MET A 26 13.43 16.09 1.80
C MET A 26 13.29 14.82 2.64
N THR A 27 12.21 14.05 2.42
CA THR A 27 12.09 12.72 3.04
C THR A 27 13.02 11.71 2.37
N GLU A 28 13.31 10.62 3.06
CA GLU A 28 14.11 9.52 2.51
C GLU A 28 13.57 9.02 1.16
N ASP A 29 12.25 8.83 1.05
CA ASP A 29 11.59 8.41 -0.18
C ASP A 29 11.72 9.41 -1.34
N GLN A 30 11.76 10.72 -1.03
CA GLN A 30 11.99 11.74 -2.06
C GLN A 30 13.45 11.73 -2.55
N ILE A 31 14.39 11.35 -1.69
CA ILE A 31 15.79 11.17 -2.09
C ILE A 31 15.92 9.91 -2.95
N ILE A 32 15.28 8.80 -2.58
CA ILE A 32 15.21 7.56 -3.37
C ILE A 32 14.61 7.84 -4.76
N GLU A 33 13.51 8.59 -4.84
CA GLU A 33 12.89 9.00 -6.11
C GLU A 33 13.90 9.70 -7.03
N LYS A 34 14.67 10.64 -6.48
CA LYS A 34 15.69 11.38 -7.26
C LYS A 34 16.86 10.49 -7.68
N ILE A 35 17.31 9.58 -6.81
CA ILE A 35 18.35 8.61 -7.16
C ILE A 35 17.86 7.68 -8.27
N LEU A 36 16.63 7.17 -8.18
CA LEU A 36 16.04 6.29 -9.18
C LEU A 36 15.87 6.98 -10.54
N SER A 37 15.48 8.26 -10.53
CA SER A 37 15.41 9.07 -11.74
C SER A 37 16.79 9.19 -12.41
N LYS A 38 17.84 9.51 -11.64
CA LYS A 38 19.20 9.54 -12.16
C LYS A 38 19.68 8.19 -12.67
N LEU A 39 19.49 7.12 -11.91
CA LEU A 39 19.82 5.77 -12.35
C LEU A 39 19.11 5.37 -13.67
N SER A 40 17.90 5.86 -13.88
CA SER A 40 17.13 5.62 -15.11
C SER A 40 17.70 6.40 -16.30
N GLU A 41 18.12 7.66 -16.10
CA GLU A 41 18.80 8.48 -17.13
C GLU A 41 20.10 7.81 -17.63
N HIS A 42 20.82 7.13 -16.73
CA HIS A 42 22.08 6.44 -17.05
C HIS A 42 21.90 5.13 -17.85
N ASN A 43 20.68 4.70 -18.15
CA ASN A 43 20.36 3.58 -19.04
C ASN A 43 21.14 2.27 -18.77
N GLY A 44 21.33 1.93 -17.50
CA GLY A 44 22.07 0.72 -17.10
C GLY A 44 23.58 0.93 -16.94
N SER A 45 24.09 2.14 -17.17
CA SER A 45 25.46 2.51 -16.84
C SER A 45 25.61 2.71 -15.32
N PRO A 46 26.79 2.38 -14.74
CA PRO A 46 27.04 2.60 -13.33
C PRO A 46 26.94 4.09 -12.95
N PHE A 47 26.34 4.34 -11.78
CA PHE A 47 26.13 5.67 -11.22
C PHE A 47 26.59 5.72 -9.76
N PHE A 48 27.41 6.71 -9.42
CA PHE A 48 27.93 6.88 -8.06
C PHE A 48 26.89 7.57 -7.17
N VAL A 49 26.18 6.76 -6.38
CA VAL A 49 25.13 7.27 -5.48
C VAL A 49 25.70 8.17 -4.40
N ALA A 50 26.92 7.88 -3.92
CA ALA A 50 27.61 8.68 -2.91
C ALA A 50 27.79 10.14 -3.36
N ASP A 51 28.43 10.34 -4.51
CA ASP A 51 28.69 11.66 -5.08
C ASP A 51 27.40 12.43 -5.33
N PHE A 52 26.38 11.73 -5.82
CA PHE A 52 25.08 12.34 -6.02
C PHE A 52 24.44 12.78 -4.72
N VAL A 53 24.34 11.91 -3.71
CA VAL A 53 23.71 12.25 -2.43
C VAL A 53 24.43 13.38 -1.71
N ILE A 54 25.77 13.38 -1.73
CA ILE A 54 26.58 14.49 -1.17
C ILE A 54 26.28 15.79 -1.89
N HIS A 55 26.29 15.79 -3.23
CA HIS A 55 25.94 16.97 -4.02
C HIS A 55 24.50 17.43 -3.78
N LEU A 56 23.60 16.46 -3.65
CA LEU A 56 22.18 16.66 -3.50
C LEU A 56 21.83 17.33 -2.17
N LEU A 57 22.44 16.86 -1.08
CA LEU A 57 22.22 17.36 0.27
C LEU A 57 23.14 18.53 0.64
N GLY A 58 24.23 18.74 -0.11
CA GLY A 58 25.25 19.74 0.20
C GLY A 58 26.04 19.42 1.48
N ASP A 59 26.12 18.15 1.85
CA ASP A 59 26.73 17.66 3.09
C ASP A 59 27.63 16.46 2.79
N GLU A 60 28.93 16.62 3.03
CA GLU A 60 29.93 15.55 2.86
C GLU A 60 29.76 14.41 3.87
N SER A 61 29.11 14.69 5.01
CA SER A 61 28.78 13.69 6.04
C SER A 61 27.45 12.97 5.78
N ALA A 62 26.80 13.24 4.65
CA ALA A 62 25.54 12.64 4.28
C ALA A 62 25.58 11.10 4.36
N PRO A 63 24.54 10.45 4.94
CA PRO A 63 24.52 9.00 5.13
C PRO A 63 24.15 8.26 3.83
N TYR A 64 24.96 8.41 2.77
CA TYR A 64 24.68 7.83 1.45
C TYR A 64 24.61 6.29 1.47
N ASN A 65 25.35 5.62 2.37
CA ASN A 65 25.29 4.16 2.53
C ASN A 65 23.88 3.67 2.88
N THR A 66 23.13 4.43 3.70
CA THR A 66 21.74 4.10 4.02
C THR A 66 20.89 4.02 2.77
N PHE A 67 21.07 4.95 1.82
CA PHE A 67 20.33 4.94 0.55
C PHE A 67 20.78 3.81 -0.37
N VAL A 68 22.07 3.49 -0.39
CA VAL A 68 22.60 2.34 -1.16
C VAL A 68 21.99 1.04 -0.66
N ASP A 69 22.06 0.79 0.65
CA ASP A 69 21.50 -0.41 1.28
C ASP A 69 19.99 -0.48 1.07
N ARG A 70 19.31 0.67 1.13
CA ARG A 70 17.86 0.74 0.91
C ARG A 70 17.49 0.40 -0.53
N LEU A 71 18.17 0.99 -1.52
CA LEU A 71 17.95 0.69 -2.94
C LEU A 71 18.19 -0.78 -3.28
N GLU A 72 19.20 -1.39 -2.65
CA GLU A 72 19.49 -2.82 -2.79
C GLU A 72 18.42 -3.70 -2.14
N SER A 73 18.02 -3.39 -0.90
CA SER A 73 16.98 -4.14 -0.16
C SER A 73 15.61 -4.12 -0.86
N LEU A 74 15.31 -3.02 -1.57
CA LEU A 74 14.10 -2.85 -2.36
C LEU A 74 14.24 -3.39 -3.78
N ASN A 75 15.40 -3.95 -4.13
CA ASN A 75 15.74 -4.43 -5.47
C ASN A 75 15.50 -3.37 -6.56
N LEU A 76 15.70 -2.09 -6.25
CA LEU A 76 15.56 -0.98 -7.21
C LEU A 76 16.86 -0.73 -7.98
N ALA A 77 17.98 -0.98 -7.32
CA ALA A 77 19.31 -0.88 -7.90
C ALA A 77 20.22 -1.93 -7.29
N ARG A 78 21.28 -2.29 -8.01
CA ARG A 78 22.30 -3.24 -7.55
C ARG A 78 23.68 -2.60 -7.56
N PRO A 79 24.54 -2.90 -6.57
CA PRO A 79 25.91 -2.44 -6.60
C PRO A 79 26.69 -3.07 -7.76
N THR A 80 27.59 -2.31 -8.32
CA THR A 80 28.64 -2.74 -9.25
C THR A 80 29.99 -2.58 -8.57
N GLN A 81 31.04 -3.20 -9.12
CA GLN A 81 32.40 -2.95 -8.64
C GLN A 81 32.99 -1.75 -9.39
N PRO A 82 33.62 -0.78 -8.69
CA PRO A 82 33.84 -0.68 -7.24
C PRO A 82 32.58 -0.29 -6.44
N ARG A 83 32.55 -0.68 -5.16
CA ARG A 83 31.47 -0.36 -4.20
C ARG A 83 31.11 1.14 -4.30
N HIS A 84 29.82 1.45 -4.21
CA HIS A 84 29.17 2.78 -4.38
C HIS A 84 28.72 3.15 -5.80
N ALA A 85 29.20 2.48 -6.84
CA ALA A 85 28.57 2.56 -8.16
C ALA A 85 27.37 1.61 -8.22
N MET A 86 26.19 2.11 -8.59
CA MET A 86 24.97 1.31 -8.71
C MET A 86 24.45 1.33 -10.14
N VAL A 87 23.78 0.24 -10.52
CA VAL A 87 23.05 0.12 -11.78
C VAL A 87 21.60 -0.18 -11.46
N ILE A 88 20.68 0.45 -12.19
CA ILE A 88 19.25 0.19 -12.06
C ILE A 88 18.94 -1.28 -12.39
N THR A 89 18.09 -1.91 -11.57
CA THR A 89 17.60 -3.28 -11.85
C THR A 89 16.43 -3.22 -12.83
N ASP A 90 16.00 -4.37 -13.35
CA ASP A 90 14.78 -4.44 -14.16
C ASP A 90 13.55 -4.02 -13.36
N HIS A 91 13.50 -4.40 -12.07
CA HIS A 91 12.42 -3.98 -11.17
C HIS A 91 12.42 -2.46 -10.94
N GLY A 92 13.58 -1.85 -10.65
CA GLY A 92 13.69 -0.41 -10.50
C GLY A 92 13.27 0.34 -11.76
N ARG A 93 13.63 -0.19 -12.94
CA ARG A 93 13.21 0.36 -14.23
C ARG A 93 11.69 0.28 -14.43
N GLN A 94 11.07 -0.83 -14.05
CA GLN A 94 9.60 -0.98 -14.09
C GLN A 94 8.93 0.02 -13.16
N VAL A 95 9.41 0.15 -11.91
CA VAL A 95 8.91 1.12 -10.93
C VAL A 95 8.99 2.55 -11.49
N PHE A 96 10.14 2.93 -12.06
CA PHE A 96 10.29 4.24 -12.68
C PHE A 96 9.35 4.44 -13.87
N THR A 97 9.27 3.47 -14.78
CA THR A 97 8.41 3.53 -15.98
C THR A 97 6.92 3.63 -15.61
N ASN A 98 6.52 3.02 -14.49
CA ASN A 98 5.15 3.08 -13.98
C ASN A 98 4.82 4.39 -13.25
N GLY A 99 5.73 5.36 -13.22
CA GLY A 99 5.51 6.71 -12.69
C GLY A 99 6.25 7.01 -11.38
N GLY A 100 7.30 6.25 -11.07
CA GLY A 100 8.23 6.56 -9.98
C GLY A 100 7.99 5.78 -8.69
N TRP A 101 8.97 5.89 -7.78
CA TRP A 101 8.96 5.26 -6.47
C TRP A 101 7.83 5.76 -5.58
N LEU A 102 7.58 7.07 -5.56
CA LEU A 102 6.51 7.66 -4.74
C LEU A 102 5.12 7.16 -5.17
N LYS A 103 4.89 7.00 -6.47
CA LYS A 103 3.65 6.45 -7.00
C LYS A 103 3.51 4.97 -6.64
N TYR A 104 4.58 4.20 -6.80
CA TYR A 104 4.60 2.79 -6.41
C TYR A 104 4.24 2.58 -4.92
N LEU A 105 4.77 3.43 -4.03
CA LEU A 105 4.41 3.41 -2.61
C LEU A 105 2.93 3.70 -2.37
N ALA A 106 2.37 4.69 -3.06
CA ALA A 106 0.95 5.03 -2.95
C ALA A 106 0.05 3.88 -3.41
N GLU A 107 0.40 3.23 -4.52
CA GLU A 107 -0.33 2.07 -5.06
C GLU A 107 -0.26 0.87 -4.12
N LYS A 108 0.93 0.54 -3.61
CA LYS A 108 1.11 -0.55 -2.64
C LYS A 108 0.32 -0.33 -1.35
N LYS A 109 0.27 0.92 -0.88
CA LYS A 109 -0.53 1.29 0.29
C LYS A 109 -2.03 1.09 0.00
N SER A 110 -2.50 1.48 -1.18
CA SER A 110 -3.90 1.27 -1.60
C SER A 110 -4.26 -0.22 -1.77
N GLU A 111 -3.37 -1.03 -2.35
CA GLU A 111 -3.56 -2.48 -2.49
C GLU A 111 -3.70 -3.16 -1.13
N LYS A 112 -2.86 -2.77 -0.16
CA LYS A 112 -2.94 -3.30 1.19
C LYS A 112 -4.28 -2.99 1.85
N PHE A 113 -4.76 -1.74 1.77
CA PHE A 113 -6.08 -1.38 2.31
C PHE A 113 -7.21 -2.20 1.68
N LYS A 114 -7.17 -2.41 0.35
CA LYS A 114 -8.18 -3.24 -0.33
C LYS A 114 -8.13 -4.71 0.08
N ALA A 115 -6.95 -5.25 0.38
CA ALA A 115 -6.79 -6.61 0.87
C ALA A 115 -7.36 -6.76 2.28
N ASP A 116 -7.06 -5.82 3.17
CA ASP A 116 -7.57 -5.80 4.55
C ASP A 116 -9.12 -5.68 4.56
N ASP A 117 -9.69 -4.80 3.71
CA ASP A 117 -11.15 -4.67 3.56
C ASP A 117 -11.81 -5.95 3.02
N LYS A 118 -11.14 -6.64 2.08
CA LYS A 118 -11.63 -7.90 1.53
C LYS A 118 -11.63 -9.01 2.58
N GLU A 119 -10.57 -9.10 3.38
CA GLU A 119 -10.48 -10.09 4.47
C GLU A 119 -11.56 -9.85 5.53
N ALA A 120 -11.83 -8.59 5.88
CA ALA A 120 -12.93 -8.21 6.75
C ALA A 120 -14.30 -8.63 6.16
N LEU A 121 -14.53 -8.40 4.87
CA LEU A 121 -15.76 -8.81 4.19
C LEU A 121 -15.94 -10.33 4.16
N GLU A 122 -14.87 -11.09 3.91
CA GLU A 122 -14.90 -12.56 3.89
C GLU A 122 -15.18 -13.14 5.28
N ALA A 123 -14.62 -12.52 6.34
CA ALA A 123 -14.94 -12.86 7.72
C ALA A 123 -16.43 -12.60 8.03
N GLU A 124 -16.96 -11.45 7.62
CA GLU A 124 -18.36 -11.08 7.86
C GLU A 124 -19.34 -11.98 7.11
N LEU A 125 -19.05 -12.32 5.85
CA LEU A 125 -19.81 -13.30 5.06
C LEU A 125 -19.79 -14.69 5.69
N THR A 126 -18.66 -15.11 6.26
CA THR A 126 -18.53 -16.40 6.94
C THR A 126 -19.40 -16.43 8.20
N VAL A 127 -19.36 -15.38 9.02
CA VAL A 127 -20.22 -15.24 10.20
C VAL A 127 -21.70 -15.24 9.80
N SER A 128 -22.07 -14.46 8.79
CA SER A 128 -23.43 -14.36 8.26
C SER A 128 -23.94 -15.71 7.74
N ASN A 129 -23.12 -16.47 7.00
CA ASN A 129 -23.49 -17.80 6.52
C ASN A 129 -23.67 -18.82 7.65
N ILE A 130 -22.84 -18.76 8.69
CA ILE A 130 -23.00 -19.60 9.89
C ILE A 130 -24.30 -19.25 10.60
N GLU A 131 -24.63 -17.96 10.70
CA GLU A 131 -25.85 -17.48 11.35
C GLU A 131 -27.11 -17.85 10.56
N ALA A 132 -27.09 -17.69 9.23
CA ALA A 132 -28.16 -18.13 8.33
C ALA A 132 -28.38 -19.66 8.40
N ASN A 133 -27.30 -20.45 8.43
CA ASN A 133 -27.39 -21.90 8.63
C ASN A 133 -27.95 -22.26 10.01
N ARG A 134 -27.58 -21.53 11.06
CA ARG A 134 -28.13 -21.71 12.41
C ARG A 134 -29.63 -21.36 12.47
N LEU A 135 -30.07 -20.33 11.75
CA LEU A 135 -31.47 -19.94 11.62
C LEU A 135 -32.27 -20.99 10.84
N ASN A 136 -31.77 -21.48 9.70
CA ASN A 136 -32.39 -22.57 8.94
C ASN A 136 -32.52 -23.85 9.79
N LYS A 137 -31.50 -24.21 10.55
CA LYS A 137 -31.55 -25.38 11.42
C LYS A 137 -32.59 -25.20 12.53
N ARG A 138 -32.71 -24.01 13.12
CA ARG A 138 -33.78 -23.70 14.10
C ARG A 138 -35.16 -23.75 13.47
N ASN A 139 -35.38 -23.11 12.32
CA ASN A 139 -36.65 -23.15 11.62
C ASN A 139 -37.07 -24.57 11.22
N SER A 140 -36.14 -25.43 10.79
CA SER A 140 -36.47 -26.83 10.47
C SER A 140 -37.00 -27.59 11.68
N LYS A 141 -36.45 -27.35 12.89
CA LYS A 141 -36.90 -28.01 14.12
C LYS A 141 -38.32 -27.61 14.49
N TYR A 142 -38.64 -26.31 14.38
CA TYR A 142 -40.00 -25.83 14.61
C TYR A 142 -40.98 -26.39 13.58
N ASN A 143 -40.59 -26.43 12.30
CA ASN A 143 -41.46 -26.94 11.24
C ASN A 143 -41.79 -28.42 11.41
N ILE A 144 -40.81 -29.25 11.81
CA ILE A 144 -41.04 -30.67 12.15
C ILE A 144 -42.00 -30.78 13.35
N TRP A 145 -41.81 -29.96 14.38
CA TRP A 145 -42.64 -30.01 15.59
C TRP A 145 -44.10 -29.63 15.32
N PHE A 146 -44.35 -28.58 14.53
CA PHE A 146 -45.69 -28.20 14.08
C PHE A 146 -46.35 -29.27 13.20
N SER A 147 -45.58 -29.91 12.29
CA SER A 147 -46.09 -31.03 11.49
C SER A 147 -46.54 -32.20 12.36
N ILE A 148 -45.79 -32.57 13.40
CA ILE A 148 -46.16 -33.66 14.32
C ILE A 148 -47.47 -33.34 15.04
N ILE A 149 -47.64 -32.12 15.53
CA ILE A 149 -48.90 -31.70 16.19
C ILE A 149 -50.09 -31.84 15.23
N ASN A 150 -49.95 -31.36 13.99
CA ASN A 150 -51.03 -31.44 13.01
C ASN A 150 -51.41 -32.90 12.67
N VAL A 151 -50.44 -33.81 12.61
CA VAL A 151 -50.70 -35.25 12.42
C VAL A 151 -51.48 -35.81 13.61
N ILE A 152 -51.09 -35.48 14.85
CA ILE A 152 -51.78 -35.95 16.06
C ILE A 152 -53.23 -35.44 16.11
N ILE A 153 -53.45 -34.16 15.80
CA ILE A 153 -54.80 -33.57 15.73
C ILE A 153 -55.64 -34.27 14.65
N GLY A 154 -55.06 -34.54 13.48
CA GLY A 154 -55.72 -35.28 12.40
C GLY A 154 -56.17 -36.68 12.83
N LEU A 155 -55.32 -37.41 13.54
CA LEU A 155 -55.66 -38.74 14.08
C LEU A 155 -56.74 -38.68 15.16
N LEU A 156 -56.71 -37.68 16.04
CA LEU A 156 -57.75 -37.45 17.05
C LEU A 156 -59.11 -37.16 16.41
N ASN A 157 -59.14 -36.30 15.38
CA ASN A 157 -60.36 -36.02 14.64
C ASN A 157 -60.90 -37.27 13.94
N LEU A 158 -60.02 -38.08 13.32
CA LEU A 158 -60.43 -39.34 12.70
C LEU A 158 -61.02 -40.32 13.72
N TRP A 159 -60.41 -40.42 14.90
CA TRP A 159 -60.89 -41.29 15.98
C TRP A 159 -62.26 -40.84 16.51
N LEU A 160 -62.48 -39.53 16.67
CA LEU A 160 -63.77 -38.98 17.08
C LEU A 160 -64.88 -39.30 16.07
N ILE A 161 -64.61 -39.19 14.77
CA ILE A 161 -65.56 -39.56 13.72
C ILE A 161 -65.92 -41.05 13.80
N LEU A 162 -64.93 -41.93 13.95
CA LEU A 162 -65.16 -43.37 14.09
C LEU A 162 -65.96 -43.73 15.36
N LYS A 163 -65.81 -42.97 16.44
CA LYS A 163 -66.57 -43.10 17.68
C LYS A 163 -68.00 -42.58 17.56
N ALA A 164 -68.23 -41.52 16.79
CA ALA A 164 -69.54 -40.90 16.58
C ALA A 164 -70.42 -41.63 15.56
N VAL A 165 -69.84 -42.49 14.72
CA VAL A 165 -70.53 -43.29 13.69
C VAL A 165 -71.00 -44.67 14.22
N LYS A 166 -70.88 -44.91 15.53
CA LYS A 166 -71.47 -46.07 16.23
C LYS A 166 -72.70 -45.66 17.02
#